data_AF-A0A9E4ZRB6-F1
#
_entry.id   AF-A0A9E4ZRB6-F1
#
_cell.length_a   1.000
_cell.length_b   1.000
_cell.length_c   1.000
_cell.angle_alpha   90.00
_cell.angle_beta   90.00
_cell.angle_gamma   90.00
#
_symmetry.space_group_name_H-M   'P 1'
#
loop_
_entity.id
_entity.type
_entity.pdbx_description
1 polymer ?
#
loop_
_entity_poly.entity_id
_entity_poly.type
_entity_poly.pdbx_seq_one_letter_code
_entity_poly.pdbx_strand_id
1 'polypeptide(L)'
;MVKCKELVKVLLEEHSEIRESEKEILSSPSRLQSFVDHLKEHIFLEEEAIYPLVNDKDLINKALNEHVELWKLLDNPDERLFEKLKEHMELEEECIFPKLKDSEVEVDVNKTIPEGWKPKLLR
;
A
#
# COMPACT_ATOMS: atom_id res chain seq x y z
N MET A 1 -7.30 -16.61 5.73
CA MET A 1 -7.93 -16.17 4.47
C MET A 1 -9.09 -15.25 4.82
N VAL A 2 -9.26 -14.16 4.08
CA VAL A 2 -10.38 -13.21 4.21
C VAL A 2 -10.95 -12.94 2.82
N LYS A 3 -12.16 -12.37 2.73
CA LYS A 3 -12.67 -11.93 1.42
C LYS A 3 -11.89 -10.71 0.94
N CYS A 4 -11.63 -10.64 -0.36
CA CYS A 4 -10.94 -9.50 -0.98
C CYS A 4 -11.63 -8.17 -0.65
N LYS A 5 -12.96 -8.12 -0.66
CA LYS A 5 -13.73 -6.93 -0.25
C LYS A 5 -13.50 -6.51 1.22
N GLU A 6 -13.14 -7.44 2.10
CA GLU A 6 -12.82 -7.14 3.50
C GLU A 6 -11.42 -6.57 3.61
N LEU A 7 -10.44 -7.15 2.89
CA LEU A 7 -9.09 -6.59 2.82
C LEU A 7 -9.10 -5.17 2.24
N VAL A 8 -9.87 -4.91 1.17
CA VAL A 8 -10.01 -3.57 0.60
C VAL A 8 -10.56 -2.56 1.63
N LYS A 9 -11.47 -2.97 2.51
CA LYS A 9 -11.95 -2.08 3.58
C LYS A 9 -10.86 -1.76 4.59
N VAL A 10 -10.06 -2.74 4.96
CA VAL A 10 -8.91 -2.54 5.86
C VAL A 10 -7.90 -1.58 5.24
N LEU A 11 -7.53 -1.76 3.97
CA LEU A 11 -6.61 -0.86 3.27
C LEU A 11 -7.15 0.58 3.19
N LEU A 12 -8.47 0.74 2.95
CA LEU A 12 -9.14 2.04 2.99
C LEU A 12 -9.13 2.69 4.38
N GLU A 13 -9.28 1.89 5.45
CA GLU A 13 -9.16 2.37 6.82
C GLU A 13 -7.72 2.82 7.12
N GLU A 14 -6.71 2.05 6.69
CA GLU A 14 -5.30 2.42 6.80
C GLU A 14 -5.00 3.74 6.07
N HIS A 15 -5.54 3.95 4.85
CA HIS A 15 -5.39 5.22 4.14
C HIS A 15 -5.94 6.41 4.93
N SER A 16 -7.06 6.23 5.64
CA SER A 16 -7.64 7.26 6.51
C SER A 16 -6.72 7.56 7.68
N GLU A 17 -6.20 6.53 8.36
CA GLU A 17 -5.29 6.67 9.50
C GLU A 17 -4.00 7.39 9.13
N ILE A 18 -3.43 7.08 7.97
CA ILE A 18 -2.22 7.72 7.43
C ILE A 18 -2.45 9.22 7.23
N ARG A 19 -3.59 9.62 6.64
CA ARG A 19 -3.94 11.03 6.42
C ARG A 19 -4.11 11.80 7.74
N GLU A 20 -4.67 11.16 8.76
CA GLU A 20 -4.88 11.79 10.08
C GLU A 20 -3.57 11.91 10.89
N SER A 21 -2.65 10.96 10.70
CA SER A 21 -1.46 10.82 11.55
C SER A 21 -0.19 11.46 11.00
N GLU A 22 -0.20 12.00 9.78
CA GLU A 22 0.97 12.57 9.06
C GLU A 22 1.87 13.45 9.97
N LYS A 23 1.28 14.43 10.65
CA LYS A 23 2.04 15.36 11.53
C LYS A 23 2.66 14.66 12.73
N GLU A 24 1.98 13.67 13.29
CA GLU A 24 2.45 12.94 14.46
C GLU A 24 3.55 11.94 14.08
N ILE A 25 3.49 11.37 12.87
CA ILE A 25 4.51 10.49 12.32
C ILE A 25 5.82 11.27 12.09
N LEU A 26 5.74 12.43 11.43
CA LEU A 26 6.93 13.25 11.14
C LEU A 26 7.61 13.84 12.37
N SER A 27 6.86 14.06 13.46
CA SER A 27 7.39 14.66 14.69
C SER A 27 7.99 13.65 15.68
N SER A 28 7.90 12.35 15.42
CA SER A 28 8.36 11.30 16.33
C SER A 28 9.15 10.19 15.61
N PRO A 29 10.47 10.07 15.83
CA PRO A 29 11.29 9.05 15.15
C PRO A 29 10.81 7.60 15.35
N SER A 30 10.29 7.26 16.54
CA SER A 30 9.77 5.92 16.81
C SER A 30 8.48 5.63 16.04
N ARG A 31 7.63 6.65 15.85
CA ARG A 31 6.42 6.52 15.02
C ARG A 31 6.77 6.44 13.54
N LEU A 32 7.79 7.19 13.11
CA LEU A 32 8.29 7.14 11.74
C LEU A 32 8.77 5.74 11.35
N GLN A 33 9.57 5.10 12.20
CA GLN A 33 10.03 3.74 11.92
C GLN A 33 8.87 2.74 11.84
N SER A 34 7.96 2.78 12.82
CA SER A 34 6.77 1.92 12.81
C SER A 34 5.90 2.14 11.58
N PHE A 35 5.75 3.39 11.14
CA PHE A 35 5.02 3.75 9.93
C PHE A 35 5.70 3.21 8.67
N VAL A 36 7.03 3.31 8.58
CA VAL A 36 7.78 2.74 7.45
C VAL A 36 7.59 1.24 7.37
N ASP A 37 7.68 0.54 8.50
CA ASP A 37 7.50 -0.92 8.52
C ASP A 37 6.06 -1.31 8.12
N HIS A 38 5.07 -0.58 8.64
CA HIS A 38 3.67 -0.77 8.26
C HIS A 38 3.42 -0.50 6.76
N LEU A 39 3.98 0.57 6.20
CA LEU A 39 3.82 0.89 4.78
C LEU A 39 4.47 -0.15 3.86
N LYS A 40 5.56 -0.80 4.31
CA LYS A 40 6.14 -1.94 3.57
C LYS A 40 5.19 -3.15 3.56
N GLU A 41 4.51 -3.40 4.67
CA GLU A 41 3.51 -4.49 4.79
C GLU A 41 2.29 -4.21 3.91
N HIS A 42 1.82 -2.97 3.92
CA HIS A 42 0.73 -2.48 3.06
C HIS A 42 1.03 -2.73 1.57
N ILE A 43 2.15 -2.19 1.08
CA ILE A 43 2.63 -2.37 -0.31
C ILE A 43 2.75 -3.86 -0.67
N PHE A 44 3.27 -4.68 0.26
CA PHE A 44 3.41 -6.12 0.05
C PHE A 44 2.05 -6.81 -0.14
N LEU A 45 1.07 -6.50 0.72
CA LEU A 45 -0.27 -7.07 0.63
C LEU A 45 -0.95 -6.67 -0.68
N GLU A 46 -0.78 -5.43 -1.12
CA GLU A 46 -1.34 -4.95 -2.36
C GLU A 46 -0.78 -5.71 -3.56
N GLU A 47 0.54 -5.77 -3.67
CA GLU A 47 1.22 -6.43 -4.79
C GLU A 47 0.99 -7.94 -4.85
N GLU A 48 0.88 -8.60 -3.70
CA GLU A 48 0.83 -10.06 -3.61
C GLU A 48 -0.58 -10.63 -3.36
N ALA A 49 -1.57 -9.79 -3.03
CA ALA A 49 -2.95 -10.23 -2.78
C ALA A 49 -4.00 -9.45 -3.58
N ILE A 50 -3.87 -8.13 -3.73
CA ILE A 50 -4.89 -7.27 -4.36
C ILE A 50 -4.65 -7.12 -5.87
N TYR A 51 -3.51 -6.59 -6.27
CA TYR A 51 -3.20 -6.25 -7.65
C TYR A 51 -3.30 -7.43 -8.62
N PRO A 52 -2.96 -8.69 -8.24
CA PRO A 52 -3.17 -9.84 -9.12
C PRO A 52 -4.64 -10.10 -9.50
N LEU A 53 -5.60 -9.56 -8.74
CA LEU A 53 -7.04 -9.73 -8.99
C LEU A 53 -7.61 -8.67 -9.94
N VAL A 54 -6.83 -7.66 -10.29
CA VAL A 54 -7.29 -6.53 -11.13
C VAL A 54 -6.96 -6.81 -12.59
N ASN A 55 -7.99 -6.91 -13.43
CA ASN A 55 -7.83 -7.15 -14.86
C ASN A 55 -7.59 -5.85 -15.65
N ASP A 56 -6.59 -5.07 -15.25
CA ASP A 56 -6.18 -3.81 -15.88
C ASP A 56 -4.66 -3.64 -15.75
N LYS A 57 -3.92 -4.14 -16.74
CA LYS A 57 -2.45 -4.22 -16.67
C LYS A 57 -1.79 -2.85 -16.69
N ASP A 58 -2.34 -1.88 -17.40
CA ASP A 58 -1.75 -0.55 -17.51
C ASP A 58 -1.91 0.20 -16.19
N LEU A 59 -3.09 0.10 -15.57
CA LEU A 59 -3.35 0.64 -14.23
C LEU A 59 -2.44 0.00 -13.16
N ILE A 60 -2.33 -1.34 -13.15
CA ILE A 60 -1.47 -2.04 -12.20
C ILE A 60 0.00 -1.71 -12.44
N ASN A 61 0.45 -1.61 -13.69
CA ASN A 61 1.83 -1.17 -13.97
C ASN A 61 2.09 0.24 -13.47
N LYS A 62 1.12 1.16 -13.57
CA LYS A 62 1.24 2.51 -13.00
C LYS A 62 1.43 2.44 -11.48
N ALA A 63 0.55 1.72 -10.78
CA ALA A 63 0.61 1.58 -9.33
C ALA A 63 1.93 0.92 -8.86
N LEU A 64 2.39 -0.14 -9.55
CA LEU A 64 3.68 -0.76 -9.27
C LEU A 64 4.87 0.19 -9.45
N ASN A 65 4.82 1.12 -10.41
CA ASN A 65 5.87 2.13 -10.55
C ASN A 65 5.83 3.14 -9.40
N GLU A 66 4.64 3.54 -8.94
CA GLU A 66 4.49 4.41 -7.78
C GLU A 66 4.99 3.74 -6.50
N HIS A 67 4.78 2.43 -6.31
CA HIS A 67 5.41 1.66 -5.23
C HIS A 67 6.93 1.71 -5.27
N VAL A 68 7.56 1.67 -6.44
CA VAL A 68 9.02 1.82 -6.55
C VAL A 68 9.48 3.21 -6.09
N GLU A 69 8.73 4.25 -6.42
CA GLU A 69 9.03 5.62 -5.98
C GLU A 69 8.86 5.76 -4.46
N LEU A 70 7.73 5.28 -3.92
CA LEU A 70 7.46 5.25 -2.48
C LEU A 70 8.55 4.47 -1.74
N TRP A 71 8.92 3.28 -2.22
CA TRP A 71 9.91 2.42 -1.59
C TRP A 71 11.28 3.10 -1.45
N LYS A 72 11.69 3.88 -2.45
CA LYS A 72 12.95 4.66 -2.38
C LYS A 72 12.88 5.77 -1.33
N LEU A 73 11.70 6.34 -1.11
CA LEU A 73 11.48 7.37 -0.09
C LEU A 73 11.43 6.76 1.33
N LEU A 74 11.13 5.47 1.48
CA LEU A 74 11.13 4.80 2.79
C LEU A 74 12.52 4.69 3.43
N ASP A 75 13.59 4.71 2.64
CA ASP A 75 14.96 4.66 3.17
C ASP A 75 15.36 5.98 3.86
N ASN A 76 14.79 7.10 3.42
CA ASN A 76 14.95 8.41 4.06
C ASN A 76 13.63 9.18 4.01
N PRO A 77 12.68 8.84 4.90
CA PRO A 77 11.34 9.44 4.90
C PRO A 77 11.40 10.94 5.15
N ASP A 78 10.72 11.71 4.31
CA ASP A 78 10.50 13.13 4.47
C ASP A 78 9.10 13.52 3.98
N GLU A 79 8.80 14.82 3.91
CA GLU A 79 7.48 15.34 3.49
C GLU A 79 7.07 14.84 2.09
N ARG A 80 8.03 14.56 1.20
CA ARG A 80 7.76 14.06 -0.16
C ARG A 80 7.17 12.66 -0.15
N LEU A 81 7.47 11.85 0.88
CA LEU A 81 6.84 10.54 1.05
C LEU A 81 5.32 10.70 1.20
N PHE A 82 4.87 11.64 2.02
CA PHE A 82 3.44 11.84 2.28
C PHE A 82 2.72 12.48 1.11
N GLU A 83 3.36 13.41 0.39
CA GLU A 83 2.81 13.94 -0.86
C GLU A 83 2.62 12.82 -1.89
N LYS A 84 3.65 12.00 -2.11
CA LYS A 84 3.58 10.87 -3.03
C LYS A 84 2.55 9.83 -2.60
N LEU A 85 2.46 9.56 -1.30
CA LEU A 85 1.50 8.60 -0.74
C LEU A 85 0.07 9.09 -0.93
N LYS A 86 -0.20 10.39 -0.81
CA LYS A 86 -1.53 10.95 -1.10
C LYS A 86 -1.94 10.72 -2.56
N GLU A 87 -1.04 11.00 -3.51
CA GLU A 87 -1.29 10.75 -4.93
C GLU A 87 -1.54 9.26 -5.22
N HIS A 88 -0.76 8.40 -4.57
CA HIS A 88 -0.87 6.96 -4.73
C HIS A 88 -2.19 6.42 -4.16
N MET A 89 -2.54 6.80 -2.93
CA MET A 89 -3.80 6.41 -2.31
C MET A 89 -5.00 6.89 -3.13
N GLU A 90 -4.95 8.08 -3.74
CA GLU A 90 -6.00 8.56 -4.65
C GLU A 90 -6.13 7.66 -5.90
N LEU A 91 -5.01 7.27 -6.52
CA LEU A 91 -5.03 6.30 -7.62
C LEU A 91 -5.73 5.00 -7.21
N GLU A 92 -5.41 4.48 -6.04
CA GLU A 92 -5.95 3.20 -5.58
C GLU A 92 -7.43 3.28 -5.25
N GLU A 93 -7.81 4.30 -4.47
CA GLU A 93 -9.18 4.53 -4.02
C GLU A 93 -10.13 4.82 -5.18
N GLU A 94 -9.69 5.56 -6.19
CA GLU A 94 -10.55 5.96 -7.30
C GLU A 94 -10.53 4.94 -8.45
N CYS A 95 -9.41 4.25 -8.67
CA CYS A 95 -9.24 3.42 -9.86
C CYS A 95 -9.11 1.92 -9.58
N ILE A 96 -8.47 1.51 -8.47
CA ILE A 96 -8.13 0.10 -8.21
C ILE A 96 -9.18 -0.55 -7.31
N PHE A 97 -9.36 -0.06 -6.09
CA PHE A 97 -10.26 -0.63 -5.08
C PHE A 97 -11.72 -0.71 -5.54
N PRO A 98 -12.27 0.24 -6.33
CA PRO A 98 -13.63 0.12 -6.86
C PRO A 98 -13.84 -1.11 -7.75
N LYS A 99 -12.78 -1.62 -8.39
CA LYS A 99 -12.82 -2.85 -9.21
C LYS A 99 -12.93 -4.13 -8.37
N LEU A 100 -12.66 -4.03 -7.06
CA LEU A 100 -12.58 -5.16 -6.12
C LEU A 100 -13.63 -5.10 -5.00
N LYS A 101 -14.42 -4.03 -4.91
CA LYS A 101 -15.38 -3.78 -3.82
C LYS A 101 -16.41 -4.90 -3.59
N ASP A 102 -16.76 -5.63 -4.66
CA ASP A 102 -17.73 -6.74 -4.64
C ASP A 102 -17.05 -8.11 -4.80
N SER A 103 -15.72 -8.17 -4.70
CA SER A 103 -14.95 -9.40 -4.88
C SER A 103 -15.11 -10.36 -3.70
N GLU A 104 -15.63 -11.55 -3.99
CA GLU A 104 -15.77 -12.68 -3.06
C GLU A 104 -14.56 -13.64 -3.06
N VAL A 105 -13.52 -13.30 -3.83
CA VAL A 105 -12.28 -14.08 -3.89
C VAL A 105 -11.63 -14.08 -2.52
N GLU A 106 -11.18 -15.25 -2.08
CA GLU A 106 -10.43 -15.39 -0.83
C GLU A 106 -8.96 -15.07 -1.07
N VAL A 107 -8.43 -14.21 -0.21
CA VAL A 107 -7.04 -13.78 -0.23
C VAL A 107 -6.37 -14.18 1.09
N ASP A 108 -5.10 -14.54 1.00
CA ASP A 108 -4.29 -14.84 2.17
C ASP A 108 -3.61 -13.57 2.69
N VAL A 109 -4.08 -13.12 3.86
CA VAL A 109 -3.60 -11.93 4.58
C VAL A 109 -2.61 -12.27 5.70
N ASN A 110 -2.40 -13.56 5.99
CA ASN A 110 -1.44 -13.98 7.00
C ASN A 110 -0.02 -14.12 6.43
N LYS A 111 0.22 -13.53 5.26
CA LYS A 111 1.53 -13.53 4.63
C LYS A 111 2.42 -12.56 5.38
N THR A 112 3.50 -13.06 5.95
CA THR A 112 4.60 -12.21 6.44
C THR A 112 5.46 -11.78 5.26
N ILE A 113 5.93 -10.55 5.26
CA ILE A 113 6.92 -10.09 4.26
C ILE A 113 8.14 -11.04 4.33
N PRO A 114 8.52 -11.70 3.22
CA PRO A 114 9.73 -12.52 3.19
C PRO A 114 10.99 -11.69 3.46
N GLU A 115 12.01 -12.30 4.06
CA GLU A 115 13.30 -11.63 4.25
C GLU A 115 13.87 -11.15 2.91
N GLY A 116 14.27 -9.87 2.86
CA GLY A 116 14.82 -9.24 1.66
C GLY A 116 13.79 -8.93 0.57
N TRP A 117 12.49 -9.08 0.84
CA TRP A 117 11.45 -8.74 -0.13
C TRP A 117 11.50 -7.25 -0.50
N LYS A 118 11.19 -6.98 -1.77
CA LYS A 118 11.08 -5.66 -2.38
C LYS A 118 9.93 -5.66 -3.40
N PRO A 119 9.39 -4.49 -3.75
CA PRO A 119 8.37 -4.33 -4.80
C PRO A 119 8.70 -5.08 -6.09
N LYS A 120 7.68 -5.55 -6.82
CA LYS A 120 7.85 -6.44 -7.98
C LYS A 120 8.77 -5.90 -9.07
N LEU A 121 8.95 -4.58 -9.16
CA LEU A 121 9.80 -3.91 -10.15
C LEU A 121 11.22 -3.58 -9.63
N LEU A 122 11.52 -3.89 -8.37
CA LEU A 122 12.84 -3.75 -7.74
C LEU A 122 13.54 -5.09 -7.45
N ARG A 123 12.89 -6.21 -7.77
CA ARG A 123 13.38 -7.57 -7.59
C ARG A 123 13.94 -8.17 -8.87
#